data_AF-A0A368YQI9-F1
#
_entry.id   AF-A0A368YQI9-F1
#
_cell.length_a   1.000
_cell.length_b   1.000
_cell.length_c   1.000
_cell.angle_alpha   90.00
_cell.angle_beta   90.00
_cell.angle_gamma   90.00
#
_symmetry.space_group_name_H-M   'P 1'
#
loop_
_entity.id
_entity.type
_entity.pdbx_description
1 polymer ?
#
loop_
_entity_poly.entity_id
_entity_poly.type
_entity_poly.pdbx_seq_one_letter_code
_entity_poly.pdbx_strand_id
1 'polypeptide(L)'
;MIKIILGILLFAIATAIIYAWGYVNSQRNSQKLQYKFKNLVKNKIIAILKNNNKVERKKLESAIEGLEVKGGFFSGISYKVTDPEKILESILYELERKNIIKIIAIERKVIKYKFLSKSLL
;
A
#
# COMPACT_ATOMS: atom_id res chain seq x y z
N MET A 1 -32.09 -36.10 25.62
CA MET A 1 -32.28 -35.27 24.41
C MET A 1 -31.92 -33.80 24.64
N ILE A 2 -32.51 -33.09 25.61
CA ILE A 2 -32.20 -31.67 25.92
C ILE A 2 -30.70 -31.39 26.11
N LYS A 3 -29.97 -32.23 26.88
CA LYS A 3 -28.54 -32.04 27.14
C LYS A 3 -27.67 -32.11 25.87
N ILE A 4 -28.07 -32.94 24.92
CA ILE A 4 -27.36 -33.11 23.63
C ILE A 4 -27.60 -31.88 22.76
N ILE A 5 -28.85 -31.42 22.68
CA ILE A 5 -29.23 -30.20 21.95
C ILE A 5 -28.48 -28.98 22.51
N LEU A 6 -28.41 -28.87 23.84
CA LEU A 6 -27.71 -27.76 24.49
C LEU A 6 -26.19 -27.81 24.23
N GLY A 7 -25.60 -29.01 24.25
CA GLY A 7 -24.18 -29.20 23.93
C GLY A 7 -23.85 -28.80 22.49
N ILE A 8 -24.69 -29.19 21.53
CA ILE A 8 -24.54 -28.80 20.12
C ILE A 8 -24.65 -27.28 19.96
N LEU A 9 -25.60 -26.65 20.64
CA LEU A 9 -25.81 -25.20 20.57
C LEU A 9 -24.60 -24.43 21.13
N LEU A 10 -24.07 -24.85 22.29
CA LEU A 10 -22.87 -24.25 22.88
C LEU A 10 -21.63 -24.41 22.00
N PHE A 11 -21.47 -25.58 21.38
CA PHE A 11 -20.39 -25.83 20.44
C PHE A 11 -20.47 -24.95 19.19
N ALA A 12 -21.67 -24.77 18.62
CA ALA A 12 -21.91 -23.87 17.49
C ALA A 12 -21.57 -22.41 17.85
N ILE A 13 -21.93 -21.95 19.04
CA ILE A 13 -21.58 -20.60 19.51
C ILE A 13 -20.07 -20.44 19.67
N ALA A 14 -19.40 -21.40 20.31
CA ALA A 14 -17.95 -21.37 20.49
C ALA A 14 -17.20 -21.32 19.15
N THR A 15 -17.60 -22.16 18.19
CA THR A 15 -17.02 -22.18 16.85
C THR A 15 -17.27 -20.90 16.08
N ALA A 16 -18.48 -20.31 16.18
CA ALA A 16 -18.79 -19.03 15.56
C ALA A 16 -17.89 -17.89 16.06
N ILE A 17 -17.62 -17.85 17.37
CA ILE A 17 -16.73 -16.85 17.98
C ILE A 17 -15.29 -16.99 17.43
N ILE A 18 -14.76 -18.22 17.39
CA ILE A 18 -13.42 -18.49 16.87
C ILE A 18 -13.34 -18.08 15.40
N TYR A 19 -14.36 -18.40 14.60
CA TYR A 19 -14.40 -18.06 13.19
C TYR A 19 -14.46 -16.55 12.95
N ALA A 20 -15.33 -15.84 13.69
CA ALA A 20 -15.43 -14.39 13.61
C ALA A 20 -14.10 -13.70 13.96
N TRP A 21 -13.42 -14.17 15.00
CA TRP A 21 -12.10 -13.65 15.37
C TRP A 21 -11.03 -13.91 14.29
N GLY A 22 -10.99 -15.13 13.75
CA GLY A 22 -10.08 -15.51 12.68
C GLY A 22 -10.27 -14.66 11.41
N TYR A 23 -11.52 -14.39 11.03
CA TYR A 23 -11.87 -13.55 9.89
C TYR A 23 -11.38 -12.10 10.07
N VAL A 24 -11.62 -11.51 11.25
CA VAL A 24 -11.14 -10.14 11.57
C VAL A 24 -9.62 -10.07 11.55
N ASN A 25 -8.93 -11.08 12.11
CA ASN A 25 -7.48 -11.11 12.13
C ASN A 25 -6.87 -11.25 10.72
N SER A 26 -7.46 -12.09 9.88
CA SER A 26 -7.05 -12.26 8.48
C SER A 26 -7.15 -10.95 7.69
N GLN A 27 -8.25 -10.21 7.83
CA GLN A 27 -8.42 -8.90 7.19
C GLN A 27 -7.39 -7.87 7.68
N ARG A 28 -7.08 -7.85 8.98
CA ARG A 28 -6.05 -6.93 9.51
C ARG A 28 -4.67 -7.21 8.92
N ASN A 29 -4.33 -8.48 8.66
CA ASN A 29 -3.05 -8.86 8.07
C ASN A 29 -2.94 -8.43 6.60
N SER A 30 -4.00 -8.57 5.80
CA SER A 30 -4.01 -8.08 4.43
C SER A 30 -3.91 -6.55 4.36
N GLN A 31 -4.64 -5.83 5.22
CA GLN A 31 -4.56 -4.37 5.31
C GLN A 31 -3.15 -3.88 5.70
N LYS A 32 -2.51 -4.52 6.69
CA LYS A 32 -1.13 -4.20 7.08
C LYS A 32 -0.14 -4.40 5.93
N LEU A 33 -0.31 -5.46 5.15
CA LEU A 33 0.56 -5.76 4.02
C LEU A 33 0.37 -4.74 2.88
N GLN A 34 -0.87 -4.36 2.58
CA GLN A 34 -1.18 -3.28 1.63
C GLN A 34 -0.56 -1.95 2.07
N TYR A 35 -0.67 -1.61 3.36
CA TYR A 35 -0.07 -0.40 3.90
C TYR A 35 1.46 -0.41 3.77
N LYS A 36 2.10 -1.54 4.08
CA LYS A 36 3.55 -1.73 3.91
C LYS A 36 3.98 -1.58 2.45
N PHE A 37 3.22 -2.17 1.53
CA PHE A 37 3.44 -2.02 0.09
C PHE A 37 3.34 -0.56 -0.36
N LYS A 38 2.26 0.12 0.00
CA LYS A 38 2.06 1.54 -0.33
C LYS A 38 3.20 2.41 0.21
N ASN A 39 3.62 2.17 1.46
CA ASN A 39 4.73 2.91 2.07
C ASN A 39 6.06 2.63 1.38
N LEU A 40 6.34 1.39 0.95
CA LEU A 40 7.57 1.07 0.23
C LEU A 40 7.66 1.81 -1.10
N VAL A 41 6.59 1.80 -1.89
CA VAL A 41 6.53 2.53 -3.17
C VAL A 41 6.69 4.04 -2.91
N LYS A 42 5.93 4.59 -1.96
CA LYS A 42 6.00 6.01 -1.59
C LYS A 42 7.40 6.42 -1.12
N ASN A 43 8.02 5.65 -0.25
CA ASN A 43 9.35 5.94 0.29
C ASN A 43 10.41 5.94 -0.82
N LYS A 44 10.31 4.99 -1.78
CA LYS A 44 11.22 4.96 -2.92
C LYS A 44 11.06 6.20 -3.82
N ILE A 45 9.83 6.60 -4.11
CA ILE A 45 9.54 7.83 -4.87
C ILE A 45 10.10 9.06 -4.13
N ILE A 46 9.81 9.20 -2.83
CA ILE A 46 10.30 10.33 -2.03
C ILE A 46 11.84 10.35 -1.98
N ALA A 47 12.50 9.19 -1.82
CA ALA A 47 13.96 9.11 -1.80
C ALA A 47 14.56 9.59 -3.13
N ILE A 48 13.98 9.20 -4.26
CA ILE A 48 14.42 9.65 -5.59
C ILE A 48 14.21 11.15 -5.75
N LEU A 49 13.05 11.68 -5.32
CA LEU A 49 12.73 13.12 -5.39
C LEU A 49 13.59 13.98 -4.45
N LYS A 50 14.00 13.46 -3.29
CA LYS A 50 14.92 14.15 -2.38
C LYS A 50 16.33 14.24 -2.95
N ASN A 51 16.80 13.16 -3.59
CA ASN A 51 18.14 13.10 -4.16
C ASN A 51 18.27 13.83 -5.50
N ASN A 52 17.15 14.14 -6.16
CA ASN A 52 17.14 14.77 -7.48
C ASN A 52 16.20 15.98 -7.48
N ASN A 53 16.72 17.19 -7.72
CA ASN A 53 15.93 18.43 -7.74
C ASN A 53 14.74 18.42 -8.72
N LYS A 54 14.86 17.68 -9.84
CA LYS A 54 13.81 17.49 -10.84
C LYS A 54 13.91 16.07 -11.38
N VAL A 55 12.81 15.32 -11.37
CA VAL A 55 12.76 13.93 -11.86
C VAL A 55 11.67 13.78 -12.90
N GLU A 56 11.99 13.09 -14.00
CA GLU A 56 11.04 12.75 -15.06
C GLU A 56 10.15 11.57 -14.66
N ARG A 57 8.88 11.60 -15.09
CA ARG A 57 7.90 10.54 -14.81
C ARG A 57 8.40 9.14 -15.15
N LYS A 58 9.00 8.94 -16.33
CA LYS A 58 9.54 7.63 -16.76
C LYS A 58 10.57 7.05 -15.79
N LYS A 59 11.43 7.89 -15.21
CA LYS A 59 12.44 7.45 -14.23
C LYS A 59 11.80 7.00 -12.92
N LEU A 60 10.66 7.58 -12.54
CA LEU A 60 9.88 7.14 -11.38
C LEU A 60 9.13 5.83 -11.69
N GLU A 61 8.54 5.70 -12.88
CA GLU A 61 7.85 4.49 -13.34
C GLU A 61 8.79 3.27 -13.33
N SER A 62 9.95 3.37 -13.98
CA SER A 62 10.95 2.29 -13.97
C SER A 62 11.50 1.99 -12.57
N ALA A 63 11.48 2.96 -11.65
CA ALA A 63 11.97 2.72 -10.29
C ALA A 63 10.98 1.94 -9.42
N ILE A 64 9.68 2.02 -9.71
CA ILE A 64 8.63 1.29 -8.99
C ILE A 64 8.23 0.00 -9.69
N GLU A 65 8.55 -0.13 -10.98
CA GLU A 65 8.34 -1.35 -11.74
C GLU A 65 9.01 -2.55 -11.06
N GLY A 66 8.28 -3.66 -10.97
CA GLY A 66 8.78 -4.88 -10.34
C GLY A 66 8.88 -4.84 -8.81
N LEU A 67 8.48 -3.74 -8.14
CA LEU A 67 8.40 -3.74 -6.68
C LEU A 67 7.37 -4.78 -6.20
N GLU A 68 7.81 -5.65 -5.32
CA GLU A 68 7.00 -6.68 -4.70
C GLU A 68 7.23 -6.67 -3.19
N VAL A 69 6.14 -6.84 -2.44
CA VAL A 69 6.18 -7.05 -1.00
C VAL A 69 5.54 -8.38 -0.72
N LYS A 70 6.37 -9.32 -0.28
CA LYS A 70 5.94 -10.62 0.20
C LYS A 70 5.47 -10.51 1.64
N GLY A 71 4.39 -11.21 1.97
CA GLY A 71 3.89 -11.37 3.33
C GLY A 71 4.84 -12.21 4.19
N GLY A 72 4.39 -12.54 5.40
CA GLY A 72 5.12 -13.46 6.26
C GLY A 72 5.28 -14.84 5.61
N PHE A 73 6.29 -15.60 6.06
CA PHE A 73 6.68 -16.90 5.51
C PHE A 73 5.51 -17.89 5.34
N PHE A 74 4.52 -17.83 6.24
CA PHE A 74 3.34 -18.72 6.25
C PHE A 74 2.09 -18.13 5.57
N SER A 75 2.12 -16.88 5.12
CA SER A 75 0.91 -16.20 4.63
C SER A 75 0.60 -16.47 3.16
N GLY A 76 1.61 -16.78 2.33
CA GLY A 76 1.43 -16.98 0.89
C GLY A 76 0.94 -15.75 0.10
N ILE A 77 0.67 -14.62 0.76
CA ILE A 77 0.16 -13.39 0.15
C ILE A 77 1.35 -12.53 -0.29
N SER A 78 1.35 -12.06 -1.53
CA SER A 78 2.26 -11.01 -1.98
C SER A 78 1.51 -9.90 -2.73
N TYR A 79 2.06 -8.69 -2.68
CA TYR A 79 1.60 -7.56 -3.46
C TYR A 79 2.70 -7.14 -4.41
N LYS A 80 2.41 -7.14 -5.71
CA LYS A 80 3.33 -6.73 -6.76
C LYS A 80 2.75 -5.54 -7.51
N VAL A 81 3.61 -4.62 -7.94
CA VAL A 81 3.23 -3.56 -8.89
C VAL A 81 2.84 -4.22 -10.22
N THR A 82 1.54 -4.23 -10.53
CA THR A 82 0.98 -4.70 -11.80
C THR A 82 0.86 -3.58 -12.83
N ASP A 83 0.47 -2.38 -12.38
CA ASP A 83 0.32 -1.19 -13.21
C ASP A 83 1.12 -0.03 -12.56
N PRO A 84 2.40 0.14 -12.94
CA PRO A 84 3.26 1.16 -12.35
C PRO A 84 2.73 2.57 -12.64
N GLU A 85 2.11 2.80 -13.80
CA GLU A 85 1.61 4.12 -14.18
C GLU A 85 0.49 4.59 -13.25
N LYS A 86 -0.53 3.74 -13.02
CA LYS A 86 -1.65 4.09 -12.12
C LYS A 86 -1.22 4.23 -10.66
N ILE A 87 -0.33 3.35 -10.20
CA ILE A 87 0.18 3.41 -8.82
C ILE A 87 0.99 4.69 -8.62
N LEU A 88 1.84 5.04 -9.59
CA LEU A 88 2.61 6.27 -9.55
C LEU A 88 1.69 7.49 -9.53
N GLU A 89 0.71 7.55 -10.43
CA GLU A 89 -0.23 8.67 -10.51
C GLU A 89 -0.98 8.87 -9.20
N SER A 90 -1.49 7.80 -8.60
CA SER A 90 -2.17 7.84 -7.29
C SER A 90 -1.28 8.40 -6.18
N ILE A 91 -0.01 7.98 -6.12
CA ILE A 91 0.93 8.45 -5.11
C ILE A 91 1.34 9.90 -5.36
N LEU A 92 1.61 10.28 -6.61
CA LEU A 92 1.96 11.66 -6.95
C LEU A 92 0.81 12.62 -6.63
N TYR A 93 -0.43 12.24 -6.95
CA TYR A 93 -1.60 13.01 -6.58
C TYR A 93 -1.77 13.13 -5.06
N GLU A 94 -1.49 12.07 -4.30
CA GLU A 94 -1.44 12.15 -2.83
C GLU A 94 -0.35 13.12 -2.33
N LEU A 95 0.85 13.06 -2.91
CA LEU A 95 1.99 13.90 -2.52
C LEU A 95 1.76 15.37 -2.88
N GLU A 96 1.13 15.65 -4.02
CA GLU A 96 0.74 16.99 -4.45
C GLU A 96 -0.31 17.59 -3.52
N ARG A 97 -1.38 16.83 -3.19
CA ARG A 97 -2.40 17.28 -2.22
C ARG A 97 -1.83 17.57 -0.84
N LYS A 98 -0.78 16.85 -0.44
CA LYS A 98 -0.05 17.08 0.82
C LYS A 98 0.99 18.21 0.73
N ASN A 99 1.07 18.92 -0.39
CA ASN A 99 2.06 19.97 -0.67
C ASN A 99 3.53 19.50 -0.55
N ILE A 100 3.80 18.20 -0.74
CA ILE A 100 5.15 17.61 -0.65
C ILE A 100 5.90 17.78 -1.98
N ILE A 101 5.18 17.81 -3.11
CA ILE A 101 5.76 17.95 -4.45
C ILE A 101 5.06 19.05 -5.22
N LYS A 102 5.78 19.73 -6.11
CA LYS A 102 5.22 20.59 -7.15
C LYS A 102 5.41 19.95 -8.51
N ILE A 103 4.35 19.94 -9.31
CA ILE A 103 4.42 19.57 -10.71
C ILE A 103 4.97 20.78 -11.48
N ILE A 104 6.11 20.60 -12.14
CA ILE A 104 6.69 21.58 -13.04
C ILE A 104 6.66 20.96 -14.45
N ALA A 105 5.69 21.38 -15.26
CA ALA A 105 5.70 21.09 -16.68
C ALA A 105 6.80 21.93 -17.33
N ILE A 106 7.80 21.28 -17.92
CA ILE A 106 8.80 21.96 -18.75
C ILE A 106 8.53 21.53 -20.18
N GLU A 107 8.05 22.49 -20.97
CA GLU A 107 7.86 22.49 -22.43
C GLU A 107 7.35 21.19 -23.09
N ARG A 108 6.12 21.28 -23.61
CA ARG A 108 5.43 20.39 -24.57
C ARG A 108 5.29 18.89 -24.29
N LYS A 109 5.92 18.28 -23.25
CA LYS A 109 5.52 16.93 -22.80
C LYS A 109 6.13 16.44 -21.47
N VAL A 110 7.20 17.06 -20.97
CA VAL A 110 7.96 16.49 -19.84
C VAL A 110 7.44 17.02 -18.51
N ILE A 111 6.76 16.15 -17.77
CA ILE A 111 6.33 16.41 -16.39
C ILE A 111 7.51 16.13 -15.46
N LYS A 112 8.06 17.20 -14.85
CA LYS A 112 9.09 17.07 -13.81
C LYS A 112 8.50 17.36 -12.44
N TYR A 113 8.89 16.56 -11.45
CA TYR A 113 8.46 16.76 -10.07
C TYR A 113 9.58 17.40 -9.27
N LYS A 114 9.28 18.48 -8.55
CA LYS A 114 10.21 19.15 -7.62
C LYS A 114 9.74 18.91 -6.19
N PHE A 115 10.65 18.48 -5.32
CA PHE A 115 10.37 18.31 -3.90
C PHE A 115 10.19 19.68 -3.23
N LEU A 116 9.03 19.88 -2.60
CA LEU A 116 8.69 21.03 -1.77
C LEU A 116 8.80 20.56 -0.32
N SER A 117 10.00 20.57 0.25
CA SER A 117 10.18 20.21 1.64
C SER A 117 9.50 21.24 2.56
N LYS A 118 8.24 21.02 2.91
CA LYS A 118 7.64 21.54 4.15
C LYS A 118 6.46 20.68 4.59
N SER A 119 6.59 20.16 5.80
CA SER A 119 5.58 19.45 6.61
C SER A 119 5.51 17.91 6.48
N LEU A 120 5.88 17.30 7.61
CA LEU A 120 5.40 16.04 8.19
C LEU A 120 6.01 14.73 7.66
N LEU A 121 7.20 14.45 8.21
CA LEU A 121 7.51 13.18 8.85
C LEU A 121 6.41 12.82 9.88
#